data_AF-A0A960Q415-F1
#
_entry.id   AF-A0A960Q415-F1
#
_cell.length_a   1.000
_cell.length_b   1.000
_cell.length_c   1.000
_cell.angle_alpha   90.00
_cell.angle_beta   90.00
_cell.angle_gamma   90.00
#
_symmetry.space_group_name_H-M   'P 1'
#
loop_
_entity.id
_entity.type
_entity.pdbx_description
1 polymer ?
#
loop_
_entity_poly.entity_id
_entity_poly.type
_entity_poly.pdbx_seq_one_letter_code
_entity_poly.pdbx_strand_id
1 'polypeptide(L)'
;MRYLKHEWMVGILWVLTGFGLFWVHPQPIAISWQTLFRSAGIFILGQGLIRDLIILLLRSRGRVLGSFHRSVGWCLCLESVIGVFLLMLFFALFFAGSSVVLQVPLWLLGLFAGVLWHFGFVIRDWVITIRKENSPLERILREELSDG
;
A
#
# COMPACT_ATOMS: atom_id res chain seq x y z
N MET A 1 -12.30 -12.24 7.20
CA MET A 1 -12.79 -10.84 7.23
C MET A 1 -12.39 -10.02 8.47
N ARG A 2 -11.96 -10.59 9.61
CA ARG A 2 -11.56 -9.78 10.80
C ARG A 2 -10.32 -8.89 10.62
N TYR A 3 -9.40 -9.24 9.72
CA TYR A 3 -8.20 -8.44 9.46
C TYR A 3 -8.51 -7.07 8.83
N LEU A 4 -9.55 -6.97 8.01
CA LEU A 4 -9.93 -5.72 7.34
C LEU A 4 -10.26 -4.61 8.36
N LYS A 5 -11.03 -4.92 9.42
CA LYS A 5 -11.49 -3.89 10.37
C LYS A 5 -10.35 -3.17 11.09
N HIS A 6 -9.31 -3.88 11.52
CA HIS A 6 -8.17 -3.24 12.21
C HIS A 6 -7.31 -2.39 11.26
N GLU A 7 -7.18 -2.78 10.01
CA GLU A 7 -6.33 -2.10 9.02
C GLU A 7 -6.93 -0.76 8.57
N TRP A 8 -8.26 -0.71 8.41
CA TRP A 8 -8.99 0.54 8.16
C TRP A 8 -8.92 1.50 9.34
N MET A 9 -8.93 1.00 10.58
CA MET A 9 -8.76 1.84 11.77
C MET A 9 -7.40 2.53 11.81
N VAL A 10 -6.32 1.89 11.33
CA VAL A 10 -5.00 2.52 11.27
C VAL A 10 -4.97 3.66 10.25
N GLY A 11 -5.58 3.47 9.08
CA GLY A 11 -5.69 4.54 8.07
C GLY A 11 -6.52 5.72 8.56
N ILE A 12 -7.68 5.45 9.18
CA ILE A 12 -8.52 6.48 9.81
C ILE A 12 -7.78 7.19 10.94
N LEU A 13 -7.01 6.45 11.75
CA LEU A 13 -6.19 7.02 12.82
C LEU A 13 -5.17 8.00 12.25
N TRP A 14 -4.48 7.67 11.16
CA TRP A 14 -3.55 8.59 10.49
C TRP A 14 -4.22 9.86 9.99
N VAL A 15 -5.42 9.74 9.40
CA VAL A 15 -6.21 10.90 8.97
C VAL A 15 -6.59 11.78 10.16
N LEU A 16 -7.06 11.17 11.25
CA LEU A 16 -7.43 11.88 12.48
C LEU A 16 -6.22 12.52 13.18
N THR A 17 -5.07 11.85 13.20
CA THR A 17 -3.81 12.41 13.75
C THR A 17 -3.33 13.59 12.92
N GLY A 18 -3.41 13.52 11.59
CA GLY A 18 -3.10 14.65 10.72
C GLY A 18 -4.04 15.84 10.91
N PHE A 19 -5.33 15.56 11.12
CA PHE A 19 -6.32 16.60 11.41
C PHE A 19 -6.11 17.21 12.79
N GLY A 20 -5.81 16.40 13.81
CA GLY A 20 -5.49 16.87 15.16
C GLY A 20 -4.22 17.72 15.21
N LEU A 21 -3.17 17.33 14.48
CA LEU A 21 -1.94 18.10 14.37
C LEU A 21 -2.14 19.44 13.65
N PHE A 22 -3.08 19.53 12.70
CA PHE A 22 -3.43 20.81 12.05
C PHE A 22 -4.05 21.81 13.05
N TRP A 23 -4.88 21.35 13.98
CA TRP A 23 -5.45 22.22 15.02
C TRP A 23 -4.40 22.77 15.98
N VAL A 24 -3.33 22.01 16.22
CA VAL A 24 -2.21 22.44 17.08
C VAL A 24 -1.20 23.30 16.31
N HIS A 25 -0.96 23.00 15.04
CA HIS A 25 -0.04 23.72 14.16
C HIS A 25 -0.70 24.04 12.81
N PRO A 26 -1.40 25.18 12.70
CA PRO A 26 -2.09 25.57 11.47
C PRO A 26 -1.15 26.08 10.36
N GLN A 27 0.14 26.23 10.66
CA GLN A 27 1.11 26.78 9.73
C GLN A 27 1.45 25.76 8.62
N PRO A 28 1.46 26.19 7.34
CA PRO A 28 1.85 25.31 6.25
C PRO A 28 3.33 24.93 6.36
N ILE A 29 3.65 23.67 6.05
CA ILE A 29 5.03 23.20 6.01
C ILE A 29 5.51 23.25 4.55
N ALA A 30 6.72 23.78 4.37
CA ALA A 30 7.45 23.68 3.12
C ALA A 30 7.99 22.25 2.97
N ILE A 31 7.47 21.50 2.00
CA ILE A 31 7.91 20.14 1.68
C ILE A 31 8.35 20.08 0.22
N SER A 32 9.52 19.48 -0.02
CA SER A 32 9.99 19.24 -1.40
C SER A 32 9.33 18.00 -1.99
N TRP A 33 9.11 18.01 -3.31
CA TRP A 33 8.65 16.82 -4.05
C TRP A 33 9.54 15.60 -3.80
N GLN A 34 10.85 15.83 -3.70
CA GLN A 34 11.84 14.81 -3.39
C GLN A 34 11.52 14.12 -2.05
N THR A 35 11.16 14.90 -1.02
CA THR A 35 10.81 14.36 0.30
C THR A 35 9.53 13.52 0.24
N LEU A 36 8.53 13.96 -0.54
CA LEU A 36 7.28 13.21 -0.74
C LEU A 36 7.51 11.87 -1.43
N PHE A 37 8.24 11.85 -2.54
CA PHE A 37 8.50 10.60 -3.26
C PHE A 37 9.38 9.65 -2.46
N ARG A 38 10.38 10.20 -1.74
CA ARG A 38 11.22 9.41 -0.83
C ARG A 38 10.40 8.78 0.29
N SER A 39 9.59 9.56 0.99
CA SER A 39 8.78 9.05 2.09
C SER A 39 7.72 8.05 1.60
N ALA A 40 7.04 8.35 0.50
CA ALA A 40 6.06 7.45 -0.13
C ALA A 40 6.70 6.10 -0.54
N GLY A 41 7.86 6.14 -1.21
CA GLY A 41 8.59 4.94 -1.62
C GLY A 41 9.02 4.09 -0.44
N ILE A 42 9.64 4.70 0.58
CA ILE A 42 10.04 4.02 1.82
C ILE A 42 8.82 3.41 2.52
N PHE A 43 7.71 4.13 2.56
CA PHE A 43 6.51 3.67 3.25
C PHE A 43 5.88 2.46 2.57
N ILE A 44 5.72 2.49 1.25
CA ILE A 44 5.18 1.36 0.47
C ILE A 44 6.11 0.15 0.58
N LEU A 45 7.42 0.33 0.47
CA LEU A 45 8.39 -0.76 0.64
C LEU A 45 8.39 -1.32 2.07
N GLY A 46 8.32 -0.45 3.07
CA GLY A 46 8.25 -0.84 4.48
C GLY A 46 6.99 -1.64 4.78
N GLN A 47 5.84 -1.24 4.24
CA GLN A 47 4.59 -2.00 4.35
C GLN A 47 4.72 -3.40 3.71
N GLY A 48 5.31 -3.48 2.51
CA GLY A 48 5.57 -4.75 1.83
C GLY A 48 6.50 -5.66 2.65
N LEU A 49 7.58 -5.10 3.20
CA LEU A 49 8.56 -5.84 4.01
C LEU A 49 7.97 -6.35 5.33
N ILE A 50 7.22 -5.52 6.06
CA ILE A 50 6.55 -5.92 7.30
C ILE A 50 5.57 -7.06 7.01
N ARG A 51 4.83 -6.97 5.91
CA ARG A 51 3.88 -8.00 5.50
C ARG A 51 4.58 -9.32 5.17
N ASP A 52 5.69 -9.26 4.42
CA ASP A 52 6.50 -10.43 4.11
C ASP A 52 7.05 -11.10 5.39
N LEU A 53 7.59 -10.30 6.31
CA LEU A 53 8.10 -10.78 7.59
C LEU A 53 7.00 -11.46 8.42
N ILE A 54 5.80 -10.88 8.49
CA ILE A 54 4.65 -11.49 9.19
C ILE A 54 4.29 -12.84 8.56
N ILE A 55 4.30 -12.94 7.24
CA ILE A 55 3.96 -14.19 6.54
C ILE A 55 5.03 -15.25 6.80
N LEU A 56 6.31 -14.89 6.77
CA LEU A 56 7.41 -15.78 7.14
C LEU A 56 7.31 -16.24 8.60
N LEU A 57 6.96 -15.35 9.53
CA LEU A 57 6.75 -15.68 10.95
C LEU A 57 5.53 -16.59 11.17
N LEU A 58 4.45 -16.41 10.40
CA LEU A 58 3.29 -17.29 10.47
C LEU A 58 3.58 -18.66 9.85
N ARG A 59 4.45 -18.71 8.83
CA ARG A 59 4.94 -19.94 8.21
C ARG A 59 5.82 -20.74 9.16
N SER A 60 6.76 -20.11 9.87
CA SER A 60 7.61 -20.80 10.84
C SER A 60 6.81 -21.41 12.00
N ARG A 61 5.59 -20.92 12.24
CA ARG A 61 4.62 -21.47 13.20
C ARG A 61 3.68 -22.54 12.61
N GLY A 62 3.88 -22.98 11.37
CA GLY A 62 3.11 -24.06 10.74
C GLY A 62 1.65 -23.72 10.41
N ARG A 63 1.26 -22.43 10.40
CA ARG A 63 -0.16 -22.03 10.30
C ARG A 63 -0.68 -21.74 8.89
N VAL A 64 0.12 -21.84 7.83
CA VAL A 64 -0.30 -21.37 6.48
C VAL A 64 -0.20 -22.48 5.42
N LEU A 65 -1.38 -22.95 4.97
CA LEU A 65 -1.59 -23.93 3.89
C LEU A 65 -1.26 -23.32 2.51
N GLY A 66 -0.58 -24.11 1.66
CA GLY A 66 0.15 -23.69 0.45
C GLY A 66 -0.58 -23.02 -0.72
N SER A 67 -1.92 -22.85 -0.70
CA SER A 67 -2.65 -22.17 -1.80
C SER A 67 -2.56 -20.63 -1.74
N PHE A 68 -2.31 -20.08 -0.54
CA PHE A 68 -2.18 -18.63 -0.32
C PHE A 68 -0.88 -18.05 -0.92
N HIS A 69 0.11 -18.91 -1.20
CA HIS A 69 1.49 -18.52 -1.52
C HIS A 69 1.62 -17.81 -2.87
N ARG A 70 0.85 -18.22 -3.88
CA ARG A 70 0.96 -17.65 -5.23
C ARG A 70 0.28 -16.28 -5.32
N SER A 71 -0.83 -16.03 -4.64
CA SER A 71 -1.49 -14.72 -4.68
C SER A 71 -0.71 -13.64 -3.92
N VAL A 72 -0.11 -14.04 -2.78
CA VAL A 72 0.69 -13.15 -1.95
C VAL A 72 1.97 -12.70 -2.67
N GLY A 73 2.64 -13.61 -3.39
CA GLY A 73 3.87 -13.30 -4.11
C GLY A 73 3.69 -12.19 -5.16
N TRP A 74 2.57 -12.20 -5.90
CA TRP A 74 2.30 -11.19 -6.92
C TRP A 74 1.98 -9.82 -6.31
N CYS A 75 1.24 -9.79 -5.20
CA CYS A 75 0.99 -8.57 -4.44
C CYS A 75 2.30 -7.93 -3.95
N LEU A 76 3.21 -8.74 -3.41
CA LEU A 76 4.52 -8.28 -2.93
C LEU A 76 5.39 -7.73 -4.06
N CYS A 77 5.39 -8.38 -5.22
CA CYS A 77 6.11 -7.89 -6.40
C CYS A 77 5.55 -6.53 -6.85
N LEU A 78 4.22 -6.37 -6.89
CA LEU A 78 3.59 -5.14 -7.37
C LEU A 78 3.83 -3.96 -6.41
N GLU A 79 3.68 -4.18 -5.11
CA GLU A 79 4.03 -3.18 -4.07
C GLU A 79 5.51 -2.79 -4.15
N SER A 80 6.40 -3.78 -4.31
CA SER A 80 7.83 -3.54 -4.42
C SER A 80 8.21 -2.78 -5.69
N VAL A 81 7.60 -3.10 -6.84
CA VAL A 81 7.81 -2.37 -8.11
C VAL A 81 7.36 -0.91 -7.98
N ILE A 82 6.20 -0.66 -7.38
CA ILE A 82 5.71 0.70 -7.16
C ILE A 82 6.64 1.47 -6.20
N GLY A 83 7.04 0.83 -5.10
CA GLY A 83 7.95 1.43 -4.12
C GLY A 83 9.32 1.77 -4.72
N VAL A 84 9.91 0.85 -5.49
CA VAL A 84 11.19 1.07 -6.20
C VAL A 84 11.03 2.16 -7.26
N PHE A 85 9.94 2.17 -8.02
CA PHE A 85 9.67 3.21 -9.00
C PHE A 85 9.60 4.61 -8.37
N LEU A 86 8.94 4.75 -7.21
CA LEU A 86 8.89 6.01 -6.48
C LEU A 86 10.28 6.45 -5.98
N LEU A 87 11.11 5.51 -5.53
CA LEU A 87 12.50 5.82 -5.16
C LEU A 87 13.34 6.22 -6.37
N MET A 88 13.18 5.56 -7.51
CA MET A 88 13.86 5.94 -8.76
C MET A 88 13.44 7.35 -9.21
N LEU A 89 12.15 7.68 -9.09
CA LEU A 89 11.66 9.03 -9.37
C LEU A 89 12.27 10.07 -8.42
N PHE A 90 12.38 9.74 -7.12
CA PHE A 90 13.10 10.56 -6.16
C PHE A 90 14.56 10.80 -6.58
N PHE A 91 15.30 9.74 -6.93
CA PHE A 91 16.69 9.89 -7.37
C PHE A 91 16.80 10.71 -8.66
N ALA A 92 15.92 10.47 -9.64
CA ALA A 92 15.89 11.24 -10.88
C ALA A 92 15.66 12.75 -10.61
N LEU A 93 14.70 13.09 -9.74
CA LEU A 93 14.43 14.48 -9.36
C LEU A 93 15.56 15.10 -8.54
N PHE A 94 16.20 14.30 -7.68
CA PHE A 94 17.36 14.72 -6.88
C PHE A 94 18.55 15.07 -7.78
N PHE A 95 18.90 14.19 -8.73
CA PHE A 95 19.99 14.42 -9.69
C PHE A 95 19.67 15.51 -10.71
N ALA A 96 18.40 15.70 -11.06
CA ALA A 96 17.95 16.83 -11.89
C ALA A 96 18.03 18.18 -11.15
N GLY A 97 18.37 18.22 -9.87
CA GLY A 97 18.45 19.44 -9.07
C GLY A 97 17.09 20.12 -8.86
N SER A 98 15.98 19.37 -9.00
CA SER A 98 14.63 19.93 -8.90
C SER A 98 14.35 20.35 -7.45
N SER A 99 14.38 21.65 -7.18
CA SER A 99 14.13 22.23 -5.86
C SER A 99 12.68 22.68 -5.68
N VAL A 100 11.72 22.06 -6.38
CA VAL A 100 10.32 22.48 -6.29
C VAL A 100 9.81 22.19 -4.88
N VAL A 101 9.51 23.27 -4.15
CA VAL A 101 8.97 23.25 -2.80
C VAL A 101 7.48 23.56 -2.87
N LEU A 102 6.67 22.69 -2.29
CA LEU A 102 5.25 22.97 -2.06
C LEU A 102 5.07 23.45 -0.64
N GLN A 103 4.22 24.46 -0.47
CA GLN A 103 3.63 24.75 0.82
C GLN A 103 2.38 23.91 0.98
N VAL A 104 2.43 22.96 1.91
CA VAL A 104 1.36 21.99 2.10
C VAL A 104 0.85 22.13 3.54
N PRO A 105 -0.46 22.29 3.75
CA PRO A 105 -1.00 22.30 5.10
C PRO A 105 -0.91 20.90 5.73
N LEU A 106 -0.65 20.82 7.04
CA LEU A 106 -0.39 19.54 7.74
C LEU A 106 -1.50 18.50 7.55
N TRP A 107 -2.75 18.91 7.53
CA TRP A 107 -3.88 17.99 7.37
C TRP A 107 -3.80 17.24 6.03
N LEU A 108 -3.28 17.87 4.99
CA LEU A 108 -3.09 17.25 3.68
C LEU A 108 -1.98 16.19 3.71
N LEU A 109 -0.95 16.37 4.54
CA LEU A 109 0.08 15.35 4.77
C LEU A 109 -0.49 14.13 5.50
N GLY A 110 -1.37 14.36 6.48
CA GLY A 110 -2.10 13.28 7.16
C GLY A 110 -3.02 12.50 6.21
N LEU A 111 -3.76 13.21 5.35
CA LEU A 111 -4.54 12.57 4.29
C LEU A 111 -3.66 11.80 3.33
N PHE A 112 -2.54 12.36 2.89
CA PHE A 112 -1.59 11.69 2.00
C PHE A 112 -1.05 10.40 2.63
N ALA A 113 -0.65 10.44 3.90
CA ALA A 113 -0.20 9.26 4.64
C ALA A 113 -1.31 8.21 4.77
N GLY A 114 -2.55 8.64 5.05
CA GLY A 114 -3.72 7.75 5.09
C GLY A 114 -4.00 7.10 3.73
N VAL A 115 -3.96 7.88 2.65
CA VAL A 115 -4.15 7.38 1.28
C VAL A 115 -3.04 6.39 0.90
N LEU A 116 -1.78 6.72 1.18
CA LEU A 116 -0.64 5.80 0.98
C LEU A 116 -0.84 4.50 1.75
N TRP A 117 -1.29 4.60 3.00
CA TRP A 117 -1.57 3.42 3.81
C TRP A 117 -2.65 2.54 3.16
N HIS A 118 -3.76 3.13 2.73
CA HIS A 118 -4.85 2.42 2.05
C HIS A 118 -4.44 1.85 0.69
N PHE A 119 -3.58 2.54 -0.05
CA PHE A 119 -3.17 2.15 -1.39
C PHE A 119 -2.49 0.77 -1.42
N GLY A 120 -1.64 0.46 -0.44
CA GLY A 120 -1.06 -0.88 -0.29
C GLY A 120 -2.11 -1.98 -0.12
N PHE A 121 -3.23 -1.70 0.55
CA PHE A 121 -4.32 -2.67 0.70
C PHE A 121 -5.16 -2.79 -0.58
N VAL A 122 -5.41 -1.69 -1.28
CA VAL A 122 -6.13 -1.72 -2.56
C VAL A 122 -5.38 -2.58 -3.58
N ILE A 123 -4.05 -2.47 -3.66
CA ILE A 123 -3.23 -3.33 -4.53
C ILE A 123 -3.45 -4.81 -4.18
N ARG A 124 -3.45 -5.14 -2.89
CA ARG A 124 -3.67 -6.51 -2.42
C ARG A 124 -5.04 -7.03 -2.82
N ASP A 125 -6.10 -6.27 -2.54
CA ASP A 125 -7.48 -6.66 -2.84
C ASP A 125 -7.71 -6.79 -4.35
N TRP A 126 -7.11 -5.89 -5.13
CA TRP A 126 -7.15 -5.94 -6.59
C TRP A 126 -6.48 -7.22 -7.14
N VAL A 127 -5.28 -7.55 -6.66
CA VAL A 127 -4.56 -8.78 -7.05
C VAL A 127 -5.34 -10.04 -6.66
N ILE A 128 -5.97 -10.07 -5.49
CA ILE A 128 -6.80 -11.21 -5.05
C ILE A 128 -8.05 -11.34 -5.94
N THR A 129 -8.69 -10.23 -6.28
CA THR A 129 -9.92 -10.20 -7.08
C THR A 129 -9.68 -10.69 -8.50
N ILE A 130 -8.66 -10.14 -9.17
CA ILE A 130 -8.26 -10.57 -10.53
C ILE A 130 -7.92 -12.05 -10.57
N ARG A 131 -7.29 -12.58 -9.51
CA ARG A 131 -6.92 -13.99 -9.47
C ARG A 131 -8.13 -14.90 -9.24
N LYS A 132 -9.09 -14.46 -8.42
CA LYS A 132 -10.31 -15.23 -8.17
C LYS A 132 -11.08 -15.42 -9.48
N GLU A 133 -11.24 -14.34 -10.24
CA GLU A 133 -11.92 -14.33 -11.54
C GLU A 133 -11.19 -15.16 -12.62
N ASN A 134 -9.86 -15.26 -12.54
CA ASN A 134 -9.06 -16.09 -13.44
C ASN A 134 -8.86 -17.54 -12.98
N SER A 135 -9.54 -17.98 -11.93
CA SER A 135 -9.52 -19.37 -11.45
C SER A 135 -10.11 -20.30 -12.54
N PRO A 136 -9.34 -21.26 -13.09
CA PRO A 136 -9.86 -22.20 -14.09
C PRO A 136 -11.03 -23.02 -13.56
N LEU A 137 -11.11 -23.24 -12.24
CA LEU A 137 -12.21 -23.95 -11.60
C LEU A 137 -13.53 -23.15 -11.62
N GLU A 138 -13.44 -21.83 -11.49
CA GLU A 138 -14.61 -20.93 -11.56
C GLU A 138 -15.06 -20.74 -13.02
N ARG A 139 -14.12 -20.87 -13.97
CA ARG A 139 -14.39 -20.90 -15.41
C ARG A 139 -15.13 -22.18 -15.80
N ILE A 140 -14.65 -23.34 -15.35
CA ILE A 140 -15.30 -24.64 -15.56
C ILE A 140 -16.69 -24.68 -14.91
N LEU A 141 -16.84 -24.16 -13.68
CA LEU A 141 -18.15 -24.07 -13.01
C LEU A 141 -19.13 -23.14 -13.73
N ARG A 142 -18.65 -22.03 -14.33
CA ARG A 142 -19.50 -21.17 -15.16
C ARG A 142 -19.89 -21.82 -16.48
N GLU A 143 -18.97 -22.57 -17.09
CA GLU A 143 -19.25 -23.32 -18.32
C GLU A 143 -20.30 -24.41 -18.04
N GLU A 144 -20.17 -25.20 -16.96
CA GLU A 144 -21.19 -26.20 -16.60
C GLU A 144 -22.55 -25.61 -16.17
N LEU A 145 -22.57 -24.42 -15.57
CA LEU A 145 -23.83 -23.72 -15.23
C LEU A 145 -24.47 -23.00 -16.42
N SER A 146 -23.76 -22.85 -17.54
CA SER A 146 -24.28 -22.23 -18.77
C SER A 146 -24.79 -23.23 -19.80
N ASP A 147 -24.42 -24.51 -19.67
CA ASP A 147 -24.80 -25.59 -20.60
C ASP A 147 -25.99 -26.45 -20.11
N GLY A 148 -26.61 -26.08 -18.98
CA GLY A 148 -27.92 -26.60 -18.53
C GLY A 148 -29.07 -25.71 -18.96
#